data_AF-D2VNC5-F1
#
_entry.id   AF-D2VNC5-F1
#
_cell.length_a   1.000
_cell.length_b   1.000
_cell.length_c   1.000
_cell.angle_alpha   90.00
_cell.angle_beta   90.00
_cell.angle_gamma   90.00
#
_symmetry.space_group_name_H-M   'P 1'
#
loop_
_entity.id
_entity.type
_entity.pdbx_description
1 polymer ?
#
loop_
_entity_poly.entity_id
_entity_poly.type
_entity_poly.pdbx_seq_one_letter_code
_entity_poly.pdbx_strand_id
1 'polypeptide(L)'
;MTGYDSDAQSDWSTLTKPVLKGEKKVDILMTHQPPYFKEISNRFFRRGSKSLREAIETVKPTINLFGHNHDIYGVKYSSDYDLKNQIDTTFISACSLDSHENARKVIVFDYPINK
;
A
#
# COMPACT_ATOMS: atom_id res chain seq x y z
N MET A 1 0.48 21.87 8.46
CA MET A 1 0.18 21.01 7.28
C MET A 1 -1.33 20.90 7.17
N THR A 2 -1.95 21.59 6.22
CA THR A 2 -3.41 21.68 6.04
C THR A 2 -3.86 21.28 4.63
N GLY A 3 -3.00 20.59 3.86
CA GLY A 3 -3.33 20.09 2.53
C GLY A 3 -4.08 18.77 2.59
N TYR A 4 -5.01 18.57 1.64
CA TYR A 4 -5.67 17.29 1.41
C TYR A 4 -4.61 16.19 1.23
N ASP A 5 -4.55 15.25 2.18
CA ASP A 5 -3.60 14.11 2.19
C ASP A 5 -3.82 13.14 1.01
N SER A 6 -4.92 13.30 0.24
CA SER A 6 -5.16 12.55 -0.99
C SER A 6 -4.15 12.84 -2.10
N ASP A 7 -3.50 14.00 -2.00
CA ASP A 7 -2.60 14.58 -2.99
C ASP A 7 -1.19 14.75 -2.41
N ALA A 8 -0.78 13.92 -1.42
CA ALA A 8 0.63 13.74 -1.10
C ALA A 8 1.32 13.14 -2.34
N GLN A 9 1.66 14.04 -3.26
CA GLN A 9 2.14 13.81 -4.62
C GLN A 9 3.58 13.35 -4.56
N SER A 10 3.79 12.04 -4.57
CA SER A 10 5.02 11.47 -5.08
C SER A 10 4.83 11.16 -6.57
N ASP A 11 5.69 11.73 -7.41
CA ASP A 11 5.86 11.25 -8.78
C ASP A 11 6.35 9.80 -8.72
N TRP A 12 5.49 8.85 -9.08
CA TRP A 12 5.83 7.43 -9.13
C TRP A 12 6.50 7.02 -10.44
N SER A 13 6.81 7.96 -11.34
CA SER A 13 7.37 7.64 -12.66
C SER A 13 8.74 6.96 -12.60
N THR A 14 9.51 7.21 -11.54
CA THR A 14 10.78 6.52 -11.28
C THR A 14 10.60 5.03 -10.94
N LEU A 15 9.44 4.67 -10.38
CA LEU A 15 9.03 3.30 -10.10
C LEU A 15 8.34 2.66 -11.32
N THR A 16 7.38 3.36 -11.93
CA THR A 16 6.51 2.79 -12.97
C THR A 16 7.21 2.67 -14.33
N LYS A 17 8.03 3.63 -14.74
CA LYS A 17 8.67 3.61 -16.09
C LYS A 17 9.56 2.39 -16.31
N PRO A 18 10.49 2.02 -15.41
CA PRO A 18 11.34 0.84 -15.63
C PRO A 18 10.52 -0.46 -15.67
N VAL A 19 9.47 -0.56 -14.85
CA VAL A 19 8.59 -1.74 -14.81
C VAL A 19 7.79 -1.86 -16.10
N LEU A 20 7.21 -0.77 -16.59
CA LEU A 20 6.48 -0.74 -17.86
C LEU A 20 7.36 -1.06 -19.07
N LYS A 21 8.67 -0.74 -19.00
CA LYS A 21 9.65 -1.13 -20.02
C LYS A 21 10.15 -2.57 -19.89
N GLY A 22 9.76 -3.29 -18.83
CA GLY A 22 10.25 -4.64 -18.54
C GLY A 22 11.67 -4.71 -17.99
N GLU A 23 12.25 -3.57 -17.59
CA GLU A 23 13.63 -3.48 -17.07
C GLU A 23 13.73 -3.92 -15.61
N LYS A 24 12.63 -3.85 -14.86
CA LYS A 24 12.56 -4.22 -13.44
C LYS A 24 11.24 -4.91 -13.11
N LYS A 25 11.31 -5.87 -12.19
CA LYS A 25 10.14 -6.39 -11.46
C LYS A 25 10.24 -5.92 -10.02
N VAL A 26 9.10 -5.55 -9.44
CA VAL A 26 9.01 -5.19 -8.02
C VAL A 26 8.21 -6.28 -7.34
N ASP A 27 8.84 -7.01 -6.43
CA ASP A 27 8.16 -8.05 -5.67
C ASP A 27 7.52 -7.48 -4.39
N ILE A 28 8.26 -6.62 -3.69
CA ILE A 28 7.84 -6.01 -2.43
C ILE A 28 7.97 -4.48 -2.54
N LEU A 29 6.86 -3.77 -2.35
CA LEU A 29 6.80 -2.31 -2.30
C LEU A 29 6.50 -1.85 -0.87
N MET A 30 7.42 -1.08 -0.27
CA MET A 30 7.24 -0.50 1.07
C MET A 30 6.95 0.99 0.96
N THR A 31 5.87 1.45 1.60
CA THR A 31 5.52 2.86 1.71
C THR A 31 5.13 3.20 3.14
N HIS A 32 5.28 4.45 3.57
CA HIS A 32 4.71 4.84 4.86
C HIS A 32 3.19 4.98 4.76
N GLN A 33 2.73 5.73 3.75
CA GLN A 33 1.32 6.00 3.49
C GLN A 33 0.63 4.82 2.81
N PRO A 34 -0.63 4.47 3.17
CA PRO A 34 -1.38 3.43 2.50
C PRO A 34 -1.82 3.88 1.09
N PRO A 35 -2.05 2.94 0.15
CA PRO A 35 -2.80 3.26 -1.06
C PRO A 35 -4.26 3.59 -0.73
N TYR A 36 -4.89 4.37 -1.59
CA TYR A 36 -6.29 4.75 -1.43
C TYR A 36 -7.23 3.56 -1.65
N PHE A 37 -8.05 3.25 -0.65
CA PHE A 37 -9.15 2.28 -0.75
C PHE A 37 -10.44 2.93 -0.26
N LYS A 38 -11.58 2.61 -0.87
CA LYS A 38 -12.88 3.17 -0.45
C LYS A 38 -13.29 2.63 0.92
N GLU A 39 -12.81 1.44 1.25
CA GLU A 39 -13.07 0.65 2.44
C GLU A 39 -12.25 1.13 3.64
N ILE A 40 -11.18 1.89 3.40
CA ILE A 40 -10.24 2.34 4.43
C ILE A 40 -10.56 3.77 4.84
N SER A 41 -11.21 3.89 6.00
CA SER A 41 -11.41 5.07 6.87
C SER A 41 -11.69 6.42 6.21
N ASN A 42 -12.84 7.02 6.54
CA ASN A 42 -13.22 8.36 6.11
C ASN A 42 -12.47 9.50 6.83
N ARG A 43 -11.58 9.20 7.80
CA ARG A 43 -10.85 10.22 8.58
C ARG A 43 -9.86 11.00 7.70
N PHE A 44 -9.97 12.32 7.73
CA PHE A 44 -9.31 13.24 6.79
C PHE A 44 -7.77 13.09 6.70
N PHE A 45 -7.10 12.80 7.82
CA PHE A 45 -5.63 12.69 7.92
C PHE A 45 -5.08 11.26 7.82
N ARG A 46 -5.93 10.26 7.59
CA ARG A 46 -5.53 8.83 7.53
C ARG A 46 -5.90 8.18 6.20
N ARG A 47 -6.20 9.00 5.19
CA ARG A 47 -6.58 8.54 3.86
C ARG A 47 -5.35 8.02 3.12
N GLY A 48 -5.58 7.02 2.29
CA GLY A 48 -4.54 6.54 1.37
C GLY A 48 -4.34 7.47 0.18
N SER A 49 -3.20 7.31 -0.49
CA SER A 49 -2.81 8.05 -1.68
C SER A 49 -3.39 7.40 -2.96
N LYS A 50 -4.04 8.21 -3.80
CA LYS A 50 -4.59 7.75 -5.09
C LYS A 50 -3.47 7.46 -6.09
N SER A 51 -2.45 8.31 -6.14
CA SER A 51 -1.31 8.11 -7.05
C SER A 51 -0.51 6.86 -6.69
N LEU A 52 -0.38 6.53 -5.40
CA LEU A 52 0.22 5.28 -4.95
C LEU A 52 -0.62 4.07 -5.40
N ARG A 53 -1.94 4.14 -5.28
CA ARG A 53 -2.81 3.08 -5.78
C ARG A 53 -2.63 2.86 -7.29
N GLU A 54 -2.62 3.93 -8.08
CA GLU A 54 -2.38 3.85 -9.53
C GLU A 54 -1.01 3.25 -9.85
N ALA A 55 0.03 3.62 -9.09
CA ALA A 55 1.35 3.03 -9.23
C ALA A 55 1.36 1.52 -8.91
N ILE A 56 0.64 1.09 -7.88
CA ILE A 56 0.49 -0.34 -7.53
C ILE A 56 -0.28 -1.09 -8.61
N GLU A 57 -1.38 -0.54 -9.13
CA GLU A 57 -2.15 -1.14 -10.22
C GLU A 57 -1.31 -1.28 -11.52
N THR A 58 -0.29 -0.42 -11.68
CA THR A 58 0.66 -0.43 -12.80
C THR A 58 1.80 -1.42 -12.58
N VAL A 59 2.46 -1.33 -11.43
CA VAL A 59 3.67 -2.10 -11.10
C VAL A 59 3.35 -3.53 -10.70
N LYS A 60 2.16 -3.74 -10.13
CA LYS A 60 1.64 -5.03 -9.64
C LYS A 60 2.64 -5.77 -8.73
N PRO A 61 3.08 -5.14 -7.63
CA PRO A 61 3.93 -5.84 -6.67
C PRO A 61 3.19 -7.03 -6.06
N THR A 62 3.92 -8.10 -5.74
CA THR A 62 3.35 -9.23 -5.00
C THR A 62 2.90 -8.80 -3.61
N ILE A 63 3.67 -7.91 -2.96
CA ILE A 63 3.37 -7.40 -1.63
C ILE A 63 3.49 -5.87 -1.60
N ASN A 64 2.50 -5.20 -1.01
CA ASN A 64 2.61 -3.81 -0.58
C ASN A 64 2.51 -3.70 0.94
N LEU A 65 3.60 -3.27 1.58
CA LEU A 65 3.72 -3.03 3.02
C LEU A 65 3.54 -1.53 3.29
N PHE A 66 2.67 -1.20 4.26
CA PHE A 66 2.45 0.19 4.65
C PHE A 66 2.07 0.36 6.12
N GLY A 67 1.99 1.62 6.56
CA GLY A 67 1.59 2.01 7.90
C GLY A 67 0.67 3.25 7.89
N HIS A 68 0.99 4.24 8.72
CA HIS A 68 0.32 5.56 8.87
C HIS A 68 -1.12 5.52 9.40
N ASN A 69 -1.97 4.66 8.85
CA ASN A 69 -3.36 4.56 9.28
C ASN A 69 -3.49 3.54 10.43
N HIS A 70 -3.53 4.06 11.66
CA HIS A 70 -3.66 3.25 12.87
C HIS A 70 -5.03 2.57 13.02
N ASP A 71 -6.01 2.88 12.17
CA ASP A 71 -7.33 2.21 12.19
C ASP A 71 -7.33 0.89 11.41
N ILE A 72 -6.29 0.64 10.60
CA ILE A 72 -6.14 -0.59 9.83
C ILE A 72 -4.89 -1.35 10.27
N TYR A 73 -5.00 -2.67 10.33
CA TYR A 73 -3.91 -3.57 10.69
C TYR A 73 -4.14 -4.95 10.11
N GLY A 74 -3.05 -5.63 9.77
CA GLY A 74 -3.07 -7.00 9.31
C GLY A 74 -2.89 -7.14 7.80
N VAL A 75 -3.18 -8.34 7.33
CA VAL A 75 -3.02 -8.76 5.93
C VAL A 75 -4.37 -8.70 5.23
N LYS A 76 -4.37 -8.14 4.03
CA LYS A 76 -5.51 -8.05 3.13
C LYS A 76 -5.09 -8.46 1.73
N TYR A 77 -5.98 -9.11 1.02
CA TYR A 77 -5.73 -9.57 -0.35
C TYR A 77 -6.35 -8.59 -1.33
N SER A 78 -5.87 -8.58 -2.58
CA SER A 78 -6.44 -7.72 -3.62
C SER A 78 -7.94 -7.96 -3.84
N SER A 79 -8.42 -9.20 -3.60
CA SER A 79 -9.84 -9.55 -3.61
C SER A 79 -10.68 -8.82 -2.55
N ASP A 80 -10.06 -8.29 -1.50
CA ASP A 80 -10.74 -7.53 -0.45
C ASP A 80 -11.01 -6.07 -0.85
N TYR A 81 -10.56 -5.64 -2.04
CA TYR A 81 -10.62 -4.26 -2.50
C TYR A 81 -11.18 -4.10 -3.91
N ASP A 82 -11.92 -3.01 -4.15
CA ASP A 82 -12.33 -2.59 -5.49
C ASP A 82 -11.13 -2.04 -6.27
N LEU A 83 -10.30 -2.92 -6.85
CA LEU A 83 -9.09 -2.63 -7.64
C LEU A 83 -9.30 -2.89 -9.14
N LYS A 84 -8.63 -2.11 -9.99
CA LYS A 84 -8.66 -2.32 -11.45
C LYS A 84 -7.76 -3.50 -11.85
N ASN A 85 -8.07 -4.15 -12.97
CA ASN A 85 -7.17 -5.04 -13.73
C ASN A 85 -6.65 -6.30 -13.00
N GLN A 86 -7.49 -6.98 -12.19
CA GLN A 86 -7.18 -8.26 -11.54
C GLN A 86 -5.71 -8.37 -11.12
N ILE A 87 -5.30 -7.54 -10.15
CA ILE A 87 -3.95 -7.63 -9.59
C ILE A 87 -3.91 -8.68 -8.48
N ASP A 88 -2.78 -9.36 -8.33
CA ASP A 88 -2.53 -10.31 -7.25
C ASP A 88 -1.50 -9.72 -6.28
N THR A 89 -1.96 -8.71 -5.53
CA THR A 89 -1.14 -7.98 -4.56
C THR A 89 -1.69 -8.25 -3.16
N THR A 90 -0.81 -8.68 -2.26
CA THR A 90 -1.08 -8.76 -0.83
C THR A 90 -0.74 -7.43 -0.17
N PHE A 91 -1.68 -6.85 0.55
CA PHE A 91 -1.56 -5.59 1.26
C PHE A 91 -1.38 -5.86 2.76
N ILE A 92 -0.32 -5.30 3.34
CA ILE A 92 0.02 -5.52 4.75
C ILE A 92 0.11 -4.18 5.46
N SER A 93 -0.85 -3.92 6.36
CA SER A 93 -0.79 -2.78 7.28
C SER A 93 -0.04 -3.17 8.56
N ALA A 94 1.16 -2.64 8.72
CA ALA A 94 2.07 -2.93 9.82
C ALA A 94 2.16 -1.79 10.85
N CYS A 95 1.10 -0.99 11.03
CA CYS A 95 1.02 -0.01 12.11
C CYS A 95 1.26 -0.69 13.47
N SER A 96 2.36 -0.34 14.13
CA SER A 96 2.77 -0.94 15.40
C SER A 96 1.83 -0.59 16.56
N LEU A 97 1.10 0.51 16.44
CA LEU A 97 0.14 1.00 17.42
C LEU A 97 -1.25 1.09 16.79
N ASP A 98 -2.29 0.91 17.60
CA ASP A 98 -3.64 1.32 17.25
C ASP A 98 -3.88 2.81 17.49
N SER A 99 -5.12 3.27 17.33
CA SER A 99 -5.51 4.67 17.54
C SER A 99 -5.56 5.09 19.01
N HIS A 100 -5.32 4.15 19.93
CA HIS A 100 -5.26 4.32 21.37
C HIS A 100 -3.87 3.99 21.94
N GLU A 101 -2.85 3.93 21.08
CA GLU A 101 -1.45 3.67 21.45
C GLU A 101 -1.20 2.26 22.03
N ASN A 102 -2.11 1.32 21.82
CA ASN A 102 -1.87 -0.07 22.19
C ASN A 102 -0.95 -0.75 21.15
N ALA A 103 0.08 -1.44 21.64
CA ALA A 103 0.96 -2.23 20.81
C ALA A 103 0.22 -3.36 20.09
N ARG A 104 0.48 -3.49 18.79
CA ARG A 104 0.00 -4.58 17.96
C ARG A 104 1.07 -5.66 17.82
N LYS A 105 0.62 -6.87 17.52
CA LYS A 105 1.53 -8.00 17.28
C LYS A 105 2.37 -7.74 16.04
N VAL A 106 3.54 -8.36 15.97
CA VAL A 106 4.34 -8.38 14.74
C VAL A 106 3.61 -9.25 13.71
N ILE A 107 3.53 -8.77 12.47
CA ILE A 107 3.07 -9.56 11.34
C ILE A 107 4.29 -10.27 10.76
N VAL A 108 4.24 -11.60 10.74
CA VAL A 108 5.24 -12.45 10.08
C VAL A 108 4.58 -13.02 8.82
N PHE A 109 5.26 -12.93 7.68
CA PHE A 109 4.81 -13.49 6.41
C PHE A 109 5.96 -14.18 5.70
N ASP A 110 5.66 -15.27 5.00
CA ASP A 110 6.62 -15.99 4.17
C ASP A 110 6.63 -15.41 2.75
N TYR A 111 7.81 -15.27 2.17
CA TYR A 111 7.97 -14.83 0.79
C TYR A 111 8.89 -15.78 0.02
N PRO A 112 8.40 -16.47 -1.04
CA PRO A 112 9.21 -17.41 -1.79
C PRO A 112 10.24 -16.65 -2.64
N ILE A 113 11.51 -17.05 -2.53
CA ILE A 113 12.57 -16.56 -3.41
C ILE A 113 12.69 -17.53 -4.58
N ASN A 114 12.14 -17.14 -5.73
CA ASN A 114 12.36 -17.88 -6.97
C ASN A 114 13.79 -17.61 -7.45
N LYS A 115 14.61 -18.67 -7.54
CA LYS A 115 15.98 -18.63 -8.08
C LYS A 115 15.98 -18.65 -9.60
#